data_AF-A0A7W1NQL4-F1
#
_entry.id   AF-A0A7W1NQL4-F1
#
_cell.length_a   1.000
_cell.length_b   1.000
_cell.length_c   1.000
_cell.angle_alpha   90.00
_cell.angle_beta   90.00
_cell.angle_gamma   90.00
#
_symmetry.space_group_name_H-M   'P 1'
#
loop_
_entity.id
_entity.type
_entity.pdbx_description
1 polymer ?
#
loop_
_entity_poly.entity_id
_entity_poly.type
_entity_poly.pdbx_seq_one_letter_code
_entity_poly.pdbx_strand_id
1 'polypeptide(L)'
;MQEAEQYDAIRRQVEQRFQQRYAFYTHVGVYTLVSLVLWAIYAITAGLVWEIADIPVIGGLVPFISFPWPLIIMAAWGIGLIAHGMNYYIRYGEGAIRRREAINREVERQMALNVGYEKPKNDIHMRLTDDGELEVIDDEPVWPLKHKHQ
;
A
#
# COMPACT_ATOMS: atom_id res chain seq x y z
N MET A 1 14.01 -22.72 13.50
CA MET A 1 12.93 -21.71 13.71
C MET A 1 13.24 -20.40 13.00
N GLN A 2 14.46 -19.86 13.07
CA GLN A 2 14.85 -18.62 12.39
C GLN A 2 14.67 -18.65 10.85
N GLU A 3 14.97 -19.76 10.17
CA GLU A 3 14.77 -19.87 8.71
C GLU A 3 13.29 -19.77 8.29
N ALA A 4 12.36 -20.28 9.10
CA ALA A 4 10.93 -20.24 8.79
C ALA A 4 10.39 -18.80 8.90
N GLU A 5 10.81 -18.05 9.92
CA GLU A 5 10.47 -16.62 10.05
C GLU A 5 11.06 -15.79 8.89
N GLN A 6 12.29 -16.09 8.47
CA GLN A 6 12.95 -15.40 7.37
C GLN A 6 12.23 -15.65 6.04
N TYR A 7 11.82 -16.89 5.77
CA TYR A 7 11.04 -17.25 4.59
C TYR A 7 9.68 -16.54 4.55
N ASP A 8 8.96 -16.51 5.67
CA ASP A 8 7.67 -15.82 5.76
C ASP A 8 7.79 -14.31 5.60
N ALA A 9 8.84 -13.69 6.14
CA ALA A 9 9.11 -12.27 5.95
C ALA A 9 9.37 -11.92 4.47
N ILE A 10 10.17 -12.72 3.76
CA ILE A 10 10.43 -12.55 2.33
C ILE A 10 9.15 -12.73 1.52
N ARG A 11 8.37 -13.78 1.81
CA ARG A 11 7.08 -14.03 1.16
C ARG A 11 6.14 -12.85 1.31
N ARG A 12 5.95 -12.34 2.54
CA ARG A 12 5.07 -11.18 2.81
C ARG A 12 5.49 -9.94 2.04
N GLN A 13 6.79 -9.66 1.92
CA GLN A 13 7.28 -8.53 1.14
C GLN A 13 6.99 -8.67 -0.36
N VAL A 14 7.13 -9.88 -0.91
CA VAL A 14 6.82 -10.16 -2.31
C VAL A 14 5.31 -10.04 -2.54
N GLU A 15 4.50 -10.64 -1.67
CA GLU A 15 3.04 -10.65 -1.76
C GLU A 15 2.43 -9.24 -1.67
N GLN A 16 2.94 -8.39 -0.77
CA GLN A 16 2.51 -6.99 -0.68
C GLN A 16 2.75 -6.21 -1.97
N ARG A 17 3.85 -6.47 -2.70
CA ARG A 17 4.12 -5.82 -3.99
C ARG A 17 3.14 -6.27 -5.07
N PHE A 18 2.81 -7.57 -5.09
CA PHE A 18 1.83 -8.12 -6.04
C PHE A 18 0.41 -7.63 -5.76
N GLN A 19 -0.02 -7.62 -4.50
CA GLN A 19 -1.35 -7.13 -4.12
C GLN A 19 -1.55 -5.66 -4.50
N GLN A 20 -0.54 -4.81 -4.32
CA GLN A 20 -0.67 -3.39 -4.68
C GLN A 20 -0.70 -3.15 -6.19
N ARG A 21 0.05 -3.95 -6.97
CA ARG A 21 -0.08 -3.96 -8.45
C ARG A 21 -1.47 -4.40 -8.87
N TYR A 22 -1.96 -5.48 -8.29
CA TYR A 22 -3.27 -6.03 -8.59
C TYR A 22 -4.39 -5.03 -8.27
N ALA A 23 -4.30 -4.35 -7.12
CA ALA A 23 -5.26 -3.31 -6.76
C ALA A 23 -5.29 -2.18 -7.79
N PHE A 24 -4.13 -1.67 -8.22
CA PHE A 24 -4.06 -0.64 -9.26
C PHE A 24 -4.64 -1.12 -10.59
N TYR A 25 -4.23 -2.30 -11.08
CA TYR A 25 -4.75 -2.86 -12.33
C TYR A 25 -6.25 -3.14 -12.27
N THR A 26 -6.78 -3.54 -11.11
CA THR A 26 -8.22 -3.73 -10.91
C THR A 26 -8.96 -2.41 -11.10
N HIS A 27 -8.46 -1.30 -10.52
CA HIS A 27 -9.08 0.02 -10.69
C HIS A 27 -9.00 0.51 -12.14
N VAL A 28 -7.86 0.31 -12.81
CA VAL A 28 -7.71 0.64 -14.24
C VAL A 28 -8.65 -0.20 -15.11
N GLY A 29 -8.76 -1.50 -14.81
CA GLY A 29 -9.64 -2.42 -15.52
C GLY A 29 -11.12 -2.03 -15.37
N VAL A 30 -11.57 -1.77 -14.15
CA VAL A 30 -12.94 -1.30 -13.87
C VAL A 30 -13.20 0.05 -14.53
N TYR A 31 -12.27 1.01 -14.42
CA TYR A 31 -12.39 2.32 -15.07
C TYR A 31 -12.55 2.19 -16.59
N THR A 32 -11.74 1.35 -17.23
CA THR A 32 -11.78 1.12 -18.68
C THR A 32 -13.09 0.44 -19.07
N LEU A 33 -13.51 -0.60 -18.36
CA LEU A 33 -14.76 -1.31 -18.61
C LEU A 33 -15.97 -0.38 -18.49
N VAL A 34 -16.06 0.38 -17.39
CA VAL A 34 -17.14 1.35 -17.17
C VAL A 34 -17.12 2.41 -18.26
N SER A 35 -15.95 2.94 -18.62
CA SER A 35 -15.84 3.93 -19.69
C SER A 35 -16.40 3.40 -21.01
N LEU A 36 -16.04 2.17 -21.41
CA LEU A 36 -16.56 1.53 -22.63
C LEU A 36 -18.08 1.37 -22.58
N VAL A 37 -18.63 0.93 -21.44
CA VAL A 37 -20.08 0.80 -21.26
C VAL A 37 -20.78 2.16 -21.35
N LEU A 38 -20.23 3.20 -20.72
CA LEU A 38 -20.78 4.56 -20.79
C LEU A 38 -20.77 5.10 -22.22
N TRP A 39 -19.69 4.86 -22.97
CA TRP A 39 -19.62 5.23 -24.39
C TRP A 39 -20.61 4.44 -25.24
N ALA A 40 -20.81 3.14 -24.96
CA ALA A 40 -21.81 2.34 -25.65
C ALA A 40 -23.23 2.85 -25.39
N ILE A 41 -23.57 3.15 -24.12
CA ILE A 41 -24.84 3.75 -23.75
C ILE A 41 -25.02 5.09 -24.47
N TYR A 42 -24.01 5.97 -24.41
CA TYR A 42 -24.04 7.26 -25.08
C TYR A 42 -24.28 7.11 -26.58
N ALA A 43 -23.55 6.25 -27.28
CA ALA A 43 -23.70 6.04 -28.71
C ALA A 43 -25.11 5.55 -29.08
N ILE A 44 -25.66 4.60 -28.31
CA ILE A 44 -27.03 4.11 -28.50
C ILE A 44 -28.04 5.24 -28.27
N THR A 45 -27.92 5.97 -27.15
CA THR A 45 -28.85 7.07 -26.82
C THR A 45 -28.78 8.21 -27.83
N ALA A 46 -27.58 8.59 -28.28
CA ALA A 46 -27.40 9.64 -29.28
C ALA A 46 -27.96 9.23 -30.64
N GLY A 47 -27.82 7.95 -31.04
CA GLY A 47 -28.43 7.41 -32.24
C GLY A 47 -29.97 7.46 -32.19
N LEU A 48 -30.56 7.04 -31.06
CA LEU A 48 -32.01 7.11 -30.87
C LEU A 48 -32.54 8.55 -30.91
N VAL A 49 -31.84 9.49 -30.28
CA VAL A 49 -32.20 10.92 -30.27
C VAL A 49 -32.13 11.52 -31.67
N TRP A 50 -31.13 11.12 -32.46
CA TRP A 50 -30.99 11.56 -33.84
C TRP A 50 -32.19 11.15 -34.70
N GLU A 51 -32.72 9.94 -34.54
CA GLU A 51 -33.90 9.46 -35.30
C GLU A 51 -35.19 10.25 -35.01
N ILE A 52 -35.32 10.83 -33.81
CA ILE A 52 -36.52 11.56 -33.37
C ILE A 52 -36.31 13.09 -33.31
N ALA A 53 -35.19 13.59 -33.84
CA ALA A 53 -34.80 14.98 -33.77
C ALA A 53 -35.76 15.93 -34.51
N ASP A 54 -36.51 15.41 -35.49
CA ASP A 54 -37.49 16.17 -36.28
C ASP A 54 -38.74 16.58 -35.46
N ILE A 55 -38.93 16.02 -34.26
CA ILE A 55 -40.02 16.42 -33.36
C ILE A 55 -39.66 17.77 -32.73
N PRO A 56 -40.46 18.85 -32.89
CA PRO A 56 -40.07 20.21 -32.48
C PRO A 56 -39.66 20.36 -31.01
N VAL A 57 -40.37 19.66 -30.10
CA VAL A 57 -40.06 19.67 -28.67
C VAL A 57 -38.71 18.99 -28.39
N ILE A 58 -38.39 17.92 -29.11
CA ILE A 58 -37.17 17.14 -28.91
C ILE A 58 -35.98 17.78 -29.62
N GLY A 59 -36.19 18.28 -30.85
CA GLY A 59 -35.20 19.01 -31.65
C GLY A 59 -34.57 20.19 -30.88
N GLY A 60 -35.39 20.91 -30.10
CA GLY A 60 -34.90 21.99 -29.22
C GLY A 60 -34.01 21.52 -28.05
N LEU A 61 -34.08 20.24 -27.67
CA LEU A 61 -33.30 19.64 -26.58
C LEU A 61 -32.08 18.83 -27.08
N VAL A 62 -31.97 18.56 -28.38
CA VAL A 62 -30.86 17.80 -28.99
C VAL A 62 -29.49 18.30 -28.53
N PRO A 63 -29.17 19.62 -28.49
CA PRO A 63 -27.86 20.08 -28.04
C PRO A 63 -27.51 19.66 -26.60
N PHE A 64 -28.50 19.55 -25.72
CA PHE A 64 -28.32 19.15 -24.34
C PHE A 64 -28.17 17.62 -24.22
N ILE A 65 -28.97 16.86 -24.98
CA ILE A 65 -28.99 15.39 -24.89
C ILE A 65 -27.80 14.75 -25.64
N SER A 66 -27.38 15.37 -26.75
CA SER A 66 -26.20 14.97 -27.53
C SER A 66 -24.88 15.45 -26.90
N PHE A 67 -24.91 16.08 -25.72
CA PHE A 67 -23.69 16.41 -25.00
C PHE A 67 -22.99 15.11 -24.55
N PRO A 68 -21.67 14.96 -24.79
CA PRO A 68 -20.91 13.75 -24.43
C PRO A 68 -20.65 13.67 -22.92
N TRP A 69 -21.71 13.42 -22.16
CA TRP A 69 -21.70 13.26 -20.71
C TRP A 69 -20.75 12.16 -20.18
N PRO A 70 -20.39 11.07 -20.92
CA PRO A 70 -19.37 10.14 -20.45
C PRO A 70 -18.04 10.83 -20.12
N LEU A 71 -17.68 11.91 -20.82
CA LEU A 71 -16.46 12.67 -20.57
C LEU A 71 -16.43 13.27 -19.16
N ILE A 72 -17.56 13.75 -18.64
CA ILE A 72 -17.64 14.31 -17.29
C ILE A 72 -17.36 13.22 -16.26
N ILE A 73 -17.99 12.05 -16.42
CA ILE A 73 -17.81 10.92 -15.50
C ILE A 73 -16.38 10.40 -15.58
N MET A 74 -15.84 10.25 -16.79
CA MET A 74 -14.46 9.84 -17.02
C MET A 74 -13.46 10.84 -16.43
N ALA A 75 -13.74 12.14 -16.46
CA ALA A 75 -12.88 13.16 -15.85
C ALA A 75 -12.94 13.10 -14.33
N ALA A 76 -14.15 13.06 -13.75
CA ALA A 76 -14.34 12.99 -12.30
C ALA A 76 -13.69 11.75 -11.70
N TRP A 77 -13.88 10.57 -12.31
CA TRP A 77 -13.26 9.32 -11.87
C TRP A 77 -11.78 9.21 -12.29
N GLY A 78 -11.43 9.79 -13.44
CA GLY A 78 -10.07 9.75 -14.00
C GLY A 78 -9.06 10.46 -13.11
N ILE A 79 -9.45 11.55 -12.43
CA ILE A 79 -8.60 12.21 -11.43
C ILE A 79 -8.25 11.25 -10.29
N GLY A 80 -9.21 10.45 -9.81
CA GLY A 80 -8.97 9.43 -8.79
C GLY A 80 -8.00 8.34 -9.25
N LEU A 81 -8.12 7.90 -10.50
CA LEU A 81 -7.21 6.94 -11.10
C LEU A 81 -5.78 7.50 -11.20
N ILE A 82 -5.64 8.75 -11.67
CA ILE A 82 -4.35 9.44 -11.79
C ILE A 82 -3.71 9.62 -10.42
N ALA A 83 -4.48 10.03 -9.41
CA ALA A 83 -3.98 10.18 -8.05
C ALA A 83 -3.46 8.85 -7.49
N HIS A 84 -4.19 7.74 -7.72
CA HIS A 84 -3.76 6.42 -7.29
C HIS A 84 -2.50 5.95 -8.05
N GLY A 85 -2.44 6.19 -9.36
CA GLY A 85 -1.29 5.90 -10.21
C GLY A 85 -0.04 6.68 -9.81
N MET A 86 -0.18 7.98 -9.50
CA MET A 86 0.90 8.80 -8.97
C MET A 86 1.41 8.27 -7.63
N ASN A 87 0.52 7.95 -6.70
CA ASN A 87 0.92 7.40 -5.40
C ASN A 87 1.66 6.06 -5.57
N TYR A 88 1.19 5.19 -6.46
CA TYR A 88 1.88 3.95 -6.80
C TYR A 88 3.27 4.23 -7.41
N TYR A 89 3.36 5.13 -8.38
CA TYR A 89 4.62 5.46 -9.05
C TYR A 89 5.65 6.07 -8.08
N ILE A 90 5.23 6.96 -7.18
CA ILE A 90 6.11 7.58 -6.18
C ILE A 90 6.62 6.51 -5.19
N ARG A 91 5.77 5.58 -4.75
CA ARG A 91 6.14 4.57 -3.74
C ARG A 91 6.89 3.36 -4.29
N TYR A 92 6.67 3.01 -5.56
CA TYR A 92 7.16 1.76 -6.17
C TYR A 92 7.93 1.94 -7.48
N GLY A 93 8.07 3.17 -7.98
CA GLY A 93 8.89 3.48 -9.15
C GLY A 93 10.37 3.20 -8.91
N GLU A 94 11.18 3.34 -9.95
CA GLU A 94 12.62 3.03 -9.91
C GLU A 94 13.37 3.69 -8.74
N GLY A 95 12.95 4.88 -8.32
CA GLY A 95 13.53 5.56 -7.16
C GLY A 95 13.40 4.76 -5.85
N ALA A 96 12.29 4.03 -5.67
CA ALA A 96 12.09 3.16 -4.51
C ALA A 96 12.98 1.92 -4.56
N ILE A 97 13.29 1.41 -5.75
CA ILE A 97 14.23 0.30 -5.94
C ILE A 97 15.64 0.77 -5.59
N ARG A 98 16.09 1.91 -6.14
CA ARG A 98 17.40 2.51 -5.82
C ARG A 98 17.53 2.84 -4.33
N ARG A 99 16.45 3.27 -3.68
CA ARG A 99 16.42 3.53 -2.22
C ARG A 99 16.59 2.24 -1.43
N ARG A 100 15.93 1.15 -1.81
CA ARG A 100 16.08 -0.16 -1.16
C ARG A 100 17.48 -0.74 -1.33
N GLU A 101 18.06 -0.61 -2.52
CA GLU A 101 19.44 -1.02 -2.75
C GLU A 101 20.43 -0.19 -1.93
N ALA A 102 20.22 1.13 -1.82
CA ALA A 102 21.04 1.98 -0.97
C ALA A 102 20.91 1.60 0.52
N ILE A 103 19.68 1.32 0.99
CA ILE A 103 19.45 0.85 2.36
C ILE A 103 20.12 -0.52 2.59
N ASN A 104 19.97 -1.47 1.68
CA ASN A 104 20.61 -2.79 1.82
C ASN A 104 22.13 -2.68 1.85
N ARG A 105 22.74 -1.86 0.98
CA ARG A 105 24.18 -1.60 1.02
C ARG A 105 24.63 -1.03 2.36
N GLU A 106 23.85 -0.13 2.95
CA GLU A 106 24.16 0.47 4.25
C GLU A 106 23.98 -0.54 5.40
N VAL A 107 22.92 -1.35 5.37
CA VAL A 107 22.68 -2.42 6.34
C VAL A 107 23.78 -3.47 6.27
N GLU A 108 24.21 -3.86 5.07
CA GLU A 108 25.28 -4.84 4.85
C GLU A 108 26.62 -4.28 5.31
N ARG A 109 26.90 -2.98 5.06
CA ARG A 109 28.06 -2.28 5.63
C ARG A 109 28.03 -2.31 7.16
N GLN A 110 26.89 -1.99 7.77
CA GLN A 110 26.75 -2.01 9.22
C GLN A 110 26.86 -3.42 9.77
N MET A 111 26.24 -4.43 9.14
CA MET A 111 26.41 -5.83 9.54
C MET A 111 27.87 -6.25 9.47
N ALA A 112 28.59 -5.96 8.39
CA ALA A 112 30.01 -6.26 8.24
C ALA A 112 30.88 -5.60 9.32
N LEU A 113 30.57 -4.35 9.70
CA LEU A 113 31.21 -3.65 10.81
C LEU A 113 30.79 -4.22 12.18
N ASN A 114 29.56 -4.69 12.30
CA ASN A 114 28.94 -5.17 13.54
C ASN A 114 29.15 -6.69 13.76
N VAL A 115 29.72 -7.45 12.81
CA VAL A 115 30.17 -8.84 13.03
C VAL A 115 31.23 -8.93 14.13
N GLY A 116 31.95 -7.83 14.41
CA GLY A 116 32.84 -7.71 15.57
C GLY A 116 32.17 -7.20 16.86
N TYR A 117 30.89 -6.82 16.83
CA TYR A 117 30.18 -6.27 17.98
C TYR A 117 29.06 -7.24 18.39
N GLU A 118 29.44 -8.20 19.22
CA GLU A 118 28.52 -9.07 19.94
C GLU A 118 27.67 -8.17 20.86
N LYS A 119 26.45 -7.86 20.44
CA LYS A 119 25.52 -7.05 21.24
C LYS A 119 25.29 -7.80 22.56
N PRO A 120 25.71 -7.28 23.72
CA PRO A 120 25.47 -7.96 24.98
C PRO A 120 23.97 -8.14 25.14
N LYS A 121 23.57 -9.39 25.39
CA LYS A 121 22.18 -9.79 25.55
C LYS A 121 21.59 -8.93 26.67
N ASN A 122 20.63 -8.08 26.30
CA ASN A 122 20.02 -7.09 27.17
C ASN A 122 19.09 -7.77 28.19
N ASP A 123 19.67 -8.31 29.26
CA ASP A 123 18.96 -8.77 30.47
C ASP A 123 18.72 -7.62 31.47
N ILE A 124 18.89 -6.36 31.05
CA ILE A 124 18.64 -5.21 31.92
C ILE A 124 17.11 -4.98 32.03
N HIS A 125 16.51 -5.57 33.05
CA HIS A 125 15.12 -5.32 33.44
C HIS A 125 15.01 -3.92 34.07
N MET A 126 14.61 -2.93 33.27
CA MET A 126 14.30 -1.59 33.78
C MET A 126 12.86 -1.57 34.28
N ARG A 127 12.66 -1.13 35.53
CA ARG A 127 11.32 -0.87 36.07
C ARG A 127 11.15 0.63 36.25
N LEU A 128 10.00 1.13 35.81
CA LEU A 128 9.60 2.51 36.05
C LEU A 128 9.12 2.61 37.50
N THR A 129 9.75 3.48 38.29
CA THR A 129 9.31 3.80 39.64
C THR A 129 8.10 4.72 39.61
N ASP A 130 7.35 4.80 40.71
CA ASP A 130 6.09 5.57 40.78
C ASP A 130 6.29 7.10 40.64
N ASP A 131 7.54 7.56 40.66
CA ASP A 131 7.97 8.94 40.40
C ASP A 131 8.42 9.20 38.94
N GLY A 132 8.41 8.16 38.09
CA GLY A 132 8.75 8.25 36.68
C GLY A 132 10.24 8.14 36.37
N GLU A 133 11.10 7.83 37.34
CA GLU A 133 12.50 7.53 37.09
C GLU A 133 12.71 6.07 36.63
N LEU A 134 13.80 5.82 35.89
CA LEU A 134 14.17 4.49 35.41
C LEU A 134 15.23 3.90 36.33
N GLU A 135 14.85 2.90 37.13
CA GLU A 135 15.81 2.12 37.92
C GLU A 135 16.22 0.83 37.19
N VAL A 136 17.52 0.54 37.26
CA VAL A 136 18.11 -0.71 36.77
C VAL A 136 18.00 -1.76 37.88
N ILE A 137 17.22 -2.81 37.65
CA ILE A 137 17.16 -3.94 38.56
C ILE A 137 18.35 -4.85 38.25
N ASP A 138 19.35 -4.85 39.13
CA ASP A 138 20.39 -5.88 39.12
C ASP A 138 19.78 -7.16 39.71
N ASP A 139 19.44 -8.12 38.85
CA ASP A 139 19.00 -9.44 39.26
C ASP A 139 20.21 -10.17 39.89
N GLU A 140 20.44 -9.98 41.19
CA GLU A 140 21.34 -10.87 41.94
C GLU A 140 20.75 -12.29 41.95
N PRO A 141 21.49 -13.32 41.49
CA PRO A 141 20.99 -14.68 41.52
C PRO A 141 20.90 -15.17 42.96
N VAL A 142 19.68 -15.19 43.51
CA VAL A 142 19.38 -15.81 44.80
C VAL A 142 19.53 -17.33 44.66
N TRP A 143 20.67 -17.85 45.07
CA TRP A 143 20.93 -19.29 45.13
C TRP A 143 19.97 -19.96 46.13
N PRO A 144 19.25 -21.03 45.75
CA PRO A 144 18.42 -21.75 46.71
C PRO A 144 19.32 -22.54 47.67
N LEU A 145 19.23 -22.21 48.96
CA LEU A 145 19.87 -22.97 50.03
C LEU A 145 19.28 -24.39 50.05
N LYS A 146 20.15 -25.36 49.77
CA LYS A 146 19.86 -26.80 49.75
C LYS A 146 19.46 -27.27 51.15
N HIS A 147 18.16 -27.41 51.40
CA HIS A 147 17.66 -28.05 52.62
C HIS A 147 18.05 -29.54 52.62
N LYS A 148 18.79 -29.93 53.67
CA LYS A 148 19.29 -31.29 53.91
C LYS A 148 18.19 -32.08 54.63
N HIS A 149 17.80 -33.21 54.06
CA HIS A 149 16.93 -34.21 54.69
C HIS A 149 17.55 -34.72 56.01
N GLN A 150 16.73 -34.78 57.06
CA GLN A 150 16.78 -35.78 58.13
C GLN A 150 15.35 -36.24 58.42
#